data_AF-A0A438JUU4-F1
#
_entry.id   AF-A0A438JUU4-F1
#
_cell.length_a   1.000
_cell.length_b   1.000
_cell.length_c   1.000
_cell.angle_alpha   90.00
_cell.angle_beta   90.00
_cell.angle_gamma   90.00
#
_symmetry.space_group_name_H-M   'P 1'
#
loop_
_entity.id
_entity.type
_entity.pdbx_description
1 polymer ?
#
loop_
_entity_poly.entity_id
_entity_poly.type
_entity_poly.pdbx_seq_one_letter_code
_entity_poly.pdbx_strand_id
1 'polypeptide(L)'
;MAIHKLAAIIKNPLNEDEFLLVKESPPPKFGEEEYDSYFDSDLWDLPSTQLNLLQGESQCGVAVEGAESVLDKIDLTKFDLNLALNQVLARVGYGMHGGVQWRLWKYAEEAEFGPGDPVHTVFITGKLVSVDDNLQGLVRPTLIMFP
;
A
#
# COMPACT_ATOMS: atom_id res chain seq x y z
N MET A 1 -10.97 -4.11 -17.95
CA MET A 1 -9.65 -4.76 -17.66
C MET A 1 -9.47 -4.70 -16.17
N ALA A 2 -9.07 -5.80 -15.51
CA ALA A 2 -8.93 -5.79 -14.06
C ALA A 2 -7.92 -4.72 -13.59
N ILE A 3 -8.28 -3.99 -12.54
CA ILE A 3 -7.43 -2.99 -11.90
C ILE A 3 -6.59 -3.73 -10.86
N HIS A 4 -5.27 -3.65 -10.96
CA HIS A 4 -4.39 -4.23 -9.96
C HIS A 4 -3.99 -3.17 -8.92
N LYS A 5 -4.12 -3.49 -7.64
CA LYS A 5 -3.66 -2.66 -6.53
C LYS A 5 -2.53 -3.35 -5.78
N LEU A 6 -1.62 -2.56 -5.24
CA LEU A 6 -0.59 -2.99 -4.30
C LEU A 6 -0.91 -2.40 -2.94
N ALA A 7 -1.04 -3.23 -1.92
CA ALA A 7 -1.20 -2.82 -0.53
C ALA A 7 -0.03 -3.36 0.30
N ALA A 8 0.53 -2.54 1.17
CA ALA A 8 1.68 -2.91 1.97
C ALA A 8 1.38 -2.95 3.47
N ILE A 9 1.82 -4.03 4.11
CA ILE A 9 1.88 -4.18 5.55
C ILE A 9 3.31 -3.80 5.97
N ILE A 10 3.46 -2.58 6.48
CA ILE A 10 4.77 -2.04 6.86
C ILE A 10 4.92 -2.23 8.36
N LYS A 11 5.75 -3.18 8.75
CA LYS A 11 5.98 -3.53 10.16
C LYS A 11 6.98 -2.58 10.82
N ASN A 12 6.76 -2.31 12.10
CA ASN A 12 7.69 -1.57 12.92
C ASN A 12 8.99 -2.41 13.12
N PRO A 13 10.19 -1.84 12.90
CA PRO A 13 11.47 -2.53 13.13
C PRO A 13 11.65 -3.05 14.55
N LEU A 14 11.12 -2.31 15.53
CA LEU A 14 11.30 -2.55 16.96
C LEU A 14 10.24 -3.50 17.54
N ASN A 15 9.06 -3.56 16.92
CA ASN A 15 7.94 -4.40 17.34
C ASN A 15 7.23 -5.00 16.12
N GLU A 16 7.35 -6.31 15.90
CA GLU A 16 6.81 -6.96 14.70
C GLU A 16 5.28 -7.16 14.71
N ASP A 17 4.65 -6.91 15.85
CA ASP A 17 3.19 -6.93 16.03
C ASP A 17 2.54 -5.59 15.66
N GLU A 18 3.34 -4.53 15.52
CA GLU A 18 2.87 -3.21 15.09
C GLU A 18 3.12 -2.99 13.60
N PHE A 19 2.16 -2.34 12.95
CA PHE A 19 2.24 -1.97 11.55
C PHE A 19 1.59 -0.61 11.29
N LEU A 20 1.97 0.00 10.18
CA LEU A 20 1.49 1.33 9.80
C LEU A 20 0.15 1.26 9.07
N LEU A 21 -0.74 2.19 9.41
CA LEU A 21 -2.01 2.45 8.74
C LEU A 21 -2.06 3.90 8.29
N VAL A 22 -2.84 4.16 7.25
CA VAL A 22 -3.13 5.50 6.75
C VAL A 22 -4.58 5.85 7.04
N LYS A 23 -4.82 7.11 7.40
CA LYS A 23 -6.16 7.66 7.51
C LYS A 23 -6.64 8.01 6.11
N GLU A 24 -7.68 7.36 5.64
CA GLU A 24 -8.27 7.63 4.33
C GLU A 24 -9.02 8.97 4.36
N SER A 25 -9.00 9.68 3.23
CA SER A 25 -9.76 10.92 3.09
C SER A 25 -11.25 10.61 3.09
N PRO A 26 -12.07 11.39 3.82
CA PRO A 26 -13.51 11.20 3.79
C PRO A 26 -14.05 11.35 2.35
N PRO A 27 -15.12 10.63 2.01
CA PRO A 27 -15.73 10.74 0.70
C PRO A 27 -16.16 12.18 0.42
N PRO A 28 -16.20 12.60 -0.86
CA PRO A 28 -16.77 13.88 -1.23
C PRO A 28 -18.23 13.97 -0.77
N LYS A 29 -18.64 15.17 -0.36
CA LYS A 29 -20.03 15.48 -0.02
C LYS A 29 -20.95 15.29 -1.22
N PHE A 30 -22.17 14.84 -0.96
CA PHE A 30 -23.19 14.60 -1.98
C PHE A 30 -23.91 15.90 -2.39
N GLY A 31 -23.81 16.96 -1.58
CA GLY A 31 -24.47 18.24 -1.84
C GLY A 31 -25.94 18.26 -1.39
N GLU A 32 -26.36 17.25 -0.64
CA GLU A 32 -27.69 17.11 -0.06
C GLU A 32 -27.57 17.20 1.47
N GLU A 33 -28.23 18.18 2.09
CA GLU A 33 -28.10 18.48 3.52
C GLU A 33 -28.39 17.26 4.41
N GLU A 34 -29.39 16.46 4.04
CA GLU A 34 -29.76 15.24 4.77
C GLU A 34 -28.59 14.27 4.86
N TYR A 35 -27.90 14.00 3.75
CA TYR A 35 -26.79 13.06 3.68
C TYR A 35 -25.47 13.66 4.19
N ASP A 36 -25.22 14.93 3.90
CA ASP A 36 -24.00 15.62 4.33
C ASP A 36 -23.98 15.95 5.83
N SER A 37 -25.12 15.78 6.52
CA SER A 37 -25.24 15.94 7.96
C SER A 37 -24.73 14.73 8.76
N TYR A 38 -24.61 13.56 8.13
CA TYR A 38 -24.07 12.38 8.78
C TYR A 38 -22.56 12.52 9.01
N PHE A 39 -22.11 12.09 10.19
CA PHE A 39 -20.71 12.12 10.55
C PHE A 39 -20.03 10.85 10.07
N ASP A 40 -19.17 10.95 9.05
CA ASP A 40 -18.35 9.85 8.61
C ASP A 40 -17.26 9.55 9.65
N SER A 41 -17.16 8.29 10.06
CA SER A 41 -16.08 7.83 10.92
C SER A 41 -14.75 7.87 10.18
N ASP A 42 -13.68 8.19 10.90
CA ASP A 42 -12.33 8.07 10.39
C ASP A 42 -12.05 6.62 9.96
N LEU A 43 -11.77 6.42 8.68
CA LEU A 43 -11.40 5.12 8.13
C LEU A 43 -9.87 5.01 8.12
N TRP A 44 -9.37 3.96 8.75
CA TRP A 44 -7.95 3.60 8.73
C TRP A 44 -7.77 2.35 7.88
N ASP A 45 -6.86 2.40 6.91
CA ASP A 45 -6.60 1.30 5.99
C ASP A 45 -5.09 1.14 5.73
N LEU A 46 -4.71 0.05 5.08
CA LEU A 46 -3.34 -0.18 4.66
C LEU A 46 -2.95 0.81 3.56
N PRO A 47 -1.69 1.32 3.57
CA PRO A 47 -1.21 2.13 2.48
C PRO A 47 -1.22 1.32 1.19
N SER A 48 -1.97 1.80 0.20
CA SER A 48 -2.15 1.13 -1.07
C SER A 48 -2.06 2.10 -2.25
N THR A 49 -1.74 1.55 -3.41
CA THR A 49 -1.76 2.29 -4.69
C THR A 49 -2.13 1.37 -5.84
N GLN A 50 -2.54 1.96 -6.96
CA GLN A 50 -2.78 1.23 -8.19
C GLN A 50 -1.45 0.86 -8.86
N LEU A 51 -1.33 -0.40 -9.27
CA LEU A 51 -0.21 -0.88 -10.07
C LEU A 51 -0.36 -0.39 -11.51
N ASN A 52 0.63 0.37 -11.96
CA ASN A 52 0.70 0.85 -13.32
C ASN A 52 1.62 -0.07 -14.14
N LEU A 53 1.26 -0.32 -15.39
CA LEU A 53 2.11 -1.06 -16.31
C LEU A 53 3.41 -0.28 -16.56
N LEU A 54 4.52 -0.99 -16.69
CA LEU A 54 5.79 -0.39 -17.08
C LEU A 54 5.66 0.25 -18.47
N GLN A 55 5.98 1.53 -18.57
CA GLN A 55 6.13 2.20 -19.86
C GLN A 55 7.57 1.99 -20.38
N GLY A 56 7.72 1.15 -21.41
CA GLY A 56 8.99 0.90 -22.11
C GLY A 56 9.80 -0.29 -21.57
N GLU A 57 11.06 -0.41 -21.99
CA GLU A 57 11.99 -1.50 -21.63
C GLU A 57 12.64 -1.32 -20.23
N SER A 58 11.96 -0.64 -19.32
CA SER A 58 12.48 -0.43 -17.96
C SER A 58 12.30 -1.72 -17.16
N GLN A 59 13.41 -2.39 -16.83
CA GLN A 59 13.35 -3.53 -15.91
C GLN A 59 13.09 -3.04 -14.49
N CYS A 60 12.07 -3.59 -13.84
CA CYS A 60 11.81 -3.32 -12.43
C CYS A 60 12.90 -3.98 -11.58
N GLY A 61 13.73 -3.16 -10.91
CA GLY A 61 14.82 -3.64 -10.05
C GLY A 61 14.39 -4.11 -8.66
N VAL A 62 13.09 -4.11 -8.34
CA VAL A 62 12.59 -4.53 -7.03
C VAL A 62 12.13 -5.97 -7.08
N ALA A 63 12.76 -6.81 -6.26
CA ALA A 63 12.33 -8.18 -6.04
C ALA A 63 11.36 -8.22 -4.86
N VAL A 64 10.21 -8.88 -5.05
CA VAL A 64 9.30 -9.28 -3.98
C VAL A 64 9.50 -10.78 -3.76
N GLU A 65 9.97 -11.16 -2.58
CA GLU A 65 10.17 -12.57 -2.21
C GLU A 65 8.81 -13.29 -2.22
N GLY A 66 8.71 -14.45 -2.87
CA GLY A 66 7.47 -15.24 -2.95
C GLY A 66 6.54 -14.84 -4.10
N ALA A 67 6.90 -13.85 -4.91
CA ALA A 67 6.12 -13.43 -6.08
C ALA A 67 5.93 -14.56 -7.11
N GLU A 68 6.86 -15.51 -7.18
CA GLU A 68 6.78 -16.69 -8.05
C GLU A 68 5.54 -17.56 -7.77
N SER A 69 5.01 -17.52 -6.55
CA SER A 69 3.83 -18.31 -6.15
C SER A 69 2.53 -17.81 -6.78
N VAL A 70 2.51 -16.57 -7.29
CA VAL A 70 1.33 -15.94 -7.90
C VAL A 70 1.55 -15.56 -9.35
N LEU A 71 2.66 -16.00 -9.95
CA LEU A 71 3.02 -15.69 -11.34
C LEU A 71 1.94 -16.13 -12.34
N ASP A 72 1.25 -17.24 -12.06
CA ASP A 72 0.13 -17.74 -12.87
C ASP A 72 -1.09 -16.80 -12.87
N LYS A 73 -1.21 -15.93 -11.86
CA LYS A 73 -2.33 -14.98 -11.70
C LYS A 73 -1.94 -13.56 -12.07
N ILE A 74 -0.75 -13.12 -11.63
CA ILE A 74 -0.24 -11.78 -11.89
C ILE A 74 1.27 -11.82 -12.08
N ASP A 75 1.71 -11.27 -13.20
CA ASP A 75 3.11 -11.09 -13.50
C ASP A 75 3.58 -9.70 -13.04
N LEU A 76 4.10 -9.63 -11.82
CA LEU A 76 4.58 -8.40 -11.20
C LEU A 76 5.72 -7.75 -12.00
N THR A 77 6.43 -8.49 -12.85
CA THR A 77 7.52 -7.96 -13.69
C THR A 77 7.04 -6.99 -14.76
N LYS A 78 5.73 -7.00 -15.08
CA LYS A 78 5.09 -6.09 -16.04
C LYS A 78 4.68 -4.75 -15.44
N PHE A 79 4.76 -4.60 -14.11
CA PHE A 79 4.31 -3.41 -13.40
C PHE A 79 5.48 -2.60 -12.84
N ASP A 80 5.28 -1.30 -12.71
CA ASP A 80 6.27 -0.42 -12.09
C ASP A 80 6.16 -0.50 -10.56
N LEU A 81 6.74 -1.56 -9.99
CA LEU A 81 6.75 -1.76 -8.54
C LEU A 81 7.56 -0.68 -7.83
N ASN A 82 8.59 -0.11 -8.46
CA ASN A 82 9.36 0.99 -7.87
C ASN A 82 8.48 2.20 -7.63
N LEU A 83 7.74 2.64 -8.64
CA LEU A 83 6.80 3.75 -8.51
C LEU A 83 5.70 3.43 -7.50
N ALA A 84 5.14 2.23 -7.56
CA ALA A 84 4.07 1.82 -6.66
C ALA A 84 4.52 1.82 -5.19
N LEU A 85 5.69 1.25 -4.89
CA LEU A 85 6.26 1.22 -3.53
C LEU A 85 6.61 2.62 -3.03
N ASN A 86 7.15 3.48 -3.90
CA ASN A 86 7.39 4.89 -3.57
C ASN A 86 6.09 5.59 -3.15
N GLN A 87 5.00 5.39 -3.89
CA GLN A 87 3.71 5.99 -3.58
C GLN A 87 3.12 5.46 -2.26
N VAL A 88 3.23 4.15 -2.03
CA VAL A 88 2.80 3.50 -0.80
C VAL A 88 3.57 4.03 0.41
N LEU A 89 4.91 4.12 0.32
CA LEU A 89 5.76 4.67 1.38
C LEU A 89 5.49 6.17 1.60
N ALA A 90 5.27 6.93 0.53
CA ALA A 90 4.94 8.35 0.63
C ALA A 90 3.64 8.60 1.40
N ARG A 91 2.63 7.70 1.28
CA ARG A 91 1.38 7.80 2.05
C ARG A 91 1.60 7.68 3.57
N VAL A 92 2.64 6.99 4.01
CA VAL A 92 3.02 6.87 5.42
C VAL A 92 4.14 7.83 5.83
N GLY A 93 4.50 8.79 4.97
CA GLY A 93 5.52 9.81 5.26
C GLY A 93 6.97 9.33 5.11
N TYR A 94 7.20 8.15 4.52
CA TYR A 94 8.53 7.61 4.26
C TYR A 94 8.91 7.80 2.78
N GLY A 95 10.16 8.18 2.51
CA GLY A 95 10.74 8.07 1.17
C GLY A 95 11.33 6.67 0.94
N MET A 96 11.65 6.32 -0.31
CA MET A 96 12.39 5.07 -0.56
C MET A 96 13.84 5.24 -0.16
N HIS A 97 14.16 4.88 1.08
CA HIS A 97 15.53 4.63 1.53
C HIS A 97 15.79 3.15 1.27
N GLY A 98 16.76 2.86 0.39
CA GLY A 98 17.08 1.48 0.01
C GLY A 98 17.28 0.59 1.24
N GLY A 99 16.63 -0.58 1.25
CA GLY A 99 16.82 -1.58 2.30
C GLY A 99 15.58 -2.34 2.76
N VAL A 100 14.37 -2.01 2.30
CA VAL A 100 13.17 -2.77 2.68
C VAL A 100 13.11 -4.07 1.88
N GLN A 101 13.23 -5.21 2.56
CA GLN A 101 12.95 -6.51 1.97
C GLN A 101 11.44 -6.73 1.93
N TRP A 102 10.89 -6.80 0.72
CA TRP A 102 9.47 -7.02 0.49
C TRP A 102 9.20 -8.51 0.27
N ARG A 103 8.16 -9.02 0.93
CA ARG A 103 7.67 -10.39 0.78
C ARG A 103 6.21 -10.38 0.41
N LEU A 104 5.81 -11.25 -0.52
CA LEU A 104 4.42 -11.49 -0.84
C LEU A 104 3.71 -12.11 0.36
N TRP A 105 2.59 -11.51 0.76
CA TRP A 105 1.69 -12.07 1.77
C TRP A 105 0.54 -12.83 1.14
N LYS A 106 -0.19 -12.18 0.22
CA LYS A 106 -1.38 -12.74 -0.41
C LYS A 106 -1.70 -12.02 -1.71
N TYR A 107 -2.30 -12.74 -2.66
CA TYR A 107 -3.04 -12.14 -3.77
C TYR A 107 -4.54 -12.36 -3.55
N ALA A 108 -5.34 -11.30 -3.63
CA ALA A 108 -6.79 -11.34 -3.46
C ALA A 108 -7.49 -10.88 -4.74
N GLU A 109 -8.32 -11.77 -5.28
CA GLU A 109 -9.17 -11.49 -6.44
C GLU A 109 -10.53 -11.07 -5.92
N GLU A 110 -10.91 -9.82 -6.17
CA GLU A 110 -12.29 -9.38 -5.95
C GLU A 110 -13.19 -10.02 -7.00
N ALA A 111 -14.38 -10.43 -6.57
CA ALA A 111 -15.39 -10.95 -7.47
C ALA A 111 -15.86 -9.83 -8.41
N GLU A 112 -16.18 -10.18 -9.65
CA GLU A 112 -16.81 -9.26 -10.60
C GLU A 112 -18.23 -8.94 -10.14
N PHE A 113 -18.35 -7.89 -9.33
CA PHE A 113 -19.63 -7.41 -8.82
C PHE A 113 -19.85 -5.94 -9.19
N GLY A 114 -21.01 -5.67 -9.79
CA GLY A 114 -21.38 -4.31 -10.22
C GLY A 114 -20.83 -3.91 -11.58
N PRO A 115 -21.01 -2.64 -11.99
CA PRO A 115 -20.65 -2.15 -13.33
C PRO A 115 -19.18 -1.77 -13.48
N GLY A 116 -18.37 -1.86 -12.43
CA GLY A 116 -16.96 -1.47 -12.43
C GLY A 116 -16.02 -2.58 -12.90
N ASP A 117 -14.79 -2.21 -13.26
CA ASP A 117 -13.73 -3.20 -13.49
C ASP A 117 -13.37 -3.92 -12.18
N PRO A 118 -13.16 -5.25 -12.20
CA PRO A 118 -12.76 -5.99 -11.01
C PRO A 118 -11.41 -5.50 -10.49
N VAL A 119 -11.29 -5.38 -9.17
CA VAL A 119 -10.04 -4.97 -8.53
C VAL A 119 -9.33 -6.21 -7.96
N HIS A 120 -8.06 -6.37 -8.24
CA HIS A 120 -7.25 -7.44 -7.67
C HIS A 120 -6.11 -6.84 -6.87
N THR A 121 -5.97 -7.27 -5.61
CA THR A 121 -5.03 -6.65 -4.68
C THR A 121 -3.90 -7.60 -4.34
N VAL A 122 -2.67 -7.14 -4.56
CA VAL A 122 -1.43 -7.77 -4.13
C VAL A 122 -1.07 -7.21 -2.76
N PHE A 123 -1.06 -8.07 -1.75
CA PHE A 123 -0.61 -7.73 -0.41
C PHE A 123 0.85 -8.14 -0.24
N ILE A 124 1.68 -7.18 0.15
CA ILE A 124 3.08 -7.41 0.48
C ILE A 124 3.34 -7.00 1.93
N THR A 125 4.36 -7.59 2.52
CA THR A 125 4.87 -7.22 3.84
C THR A 125 6.28 -6.70 3.69
N GLY A 126 6.61 -5.60 4.37
CA GLY A 126 7.95 -5.05 4.44
C GLY A 126 8.31 -4.68 5.87
N LYS A 127 9.58 -4.86 6.22
CA LYS A 127 10.13 -4.38 7.49
C LYS A 127 11.00 -3.16 7.20
N LEU A 128 10.67 -2.02 7.79
CA LEU A 128 11.56 -0.86 7.72
C LEU A 128 12.86 -1.22 8.42
N VAL A 129 14.00 -1.02 7.77
CA VAL A 129 15.30 -1.13 8.44
C VAL A 129 15.55 0.20 9.14
N SER A 130 15.82 0.16 10.44
CA SER A 130 16.17 1.36 11.20
C SER A 130 17.39 2.01 10.55
N VAL A 131 17.22 3.21 10.01
CA VAL A 131 18.36 4.09 9.75
C VAL A 131 18.71 4.67 11.12
N ASP A 132 19.71 4.08 11.78
CA ASP A 132 20.27 4.68 12.99
C ASP A 132 20.68 6.15 12.72
N ASP A 133 20.23 7.02 13.63
CA ASP A 133 20.84 8.30 14.02
C ASP A 133 20.98 9.44 13.00
N ASN A 134 19.91 9.88 12.32
CA ASN A 134 19.84 11.31 11.89
C ASN A 134 18.46 11.90 11.55
N LEU A 135 17.35 11.32 12.00
CA LEU A 135 16.02 11.93 11.80
C LEU A 135 15.47 12.54 13.10
N GLN A 136 16.17 13.55 13.62
CA GLN A 136 15.64 14.44 14.67
C GLN A 136 14.58 15.45 14.15
N GLY A 137 14.03 15.28 12.95
CA GLY A 137 13.21 16.32 12.32
C GLY A 137 11.96 15.88 11.56
N LEU A 138 11.66 14.59 11.45
CA LEU A 138 10.47 14.15 10.70
C LEU A 138 9.34 13.79 11.66
N VAL A 139 8.23 14.51 11.51
CA VAL A 139 6.99 14.40 12.28
C VAL A 139 6.63 12.94 12.49
N ARG A 140 6.55 12.53 13.77
CA ARG A 140 6.19 11.17 14.16
C ARG A 140 4.86 10.79 13.51
N PRO A 141 4.77 9.74 12.66
CA PRO A 141 3.48 9.19 12.31
C PRO A 141 2.82 8.69 13.60
N THR A 142 1.56 9.07 13.81
CA THR A 142 0.79 8.71 15.00
C THR A 142 0.68 7.19 15.09
N LEU A 143 1.41 6.61 16.04
CA LEU A 143 1.32 5.20 16.41
C LEU A 143 -0.02 5.04 17.17
N ILE A 144 -0.99 4.34 16.57
CA ILE A 144 -2.25 4.02 17.26
C ILE A 144 -2.06 2.68 17.96
N MET A 145 -1.99 2.71 19.29
CA MET A 145 -2.12 1.51 20.12
C MET A 145 -3.62 1.24 20.32
N PHE A 146 -4.07 0.02 20.00
CA PHE A 146 -5.38 -0.45 20.46
C PHE A 146 -5.23 -0.99 21.89
N PRO A 147 -6.15 -0.65 22.82
CA PRO A 147 -6.18 -1.17 24.19
C PRO A 147 -6.56 -2.65 24.27
#